data_AF-A0A853D1Q2-F1
#
_entry.id   AF-A0A853D1Q2-F1
#
_cell.length_a   1.000
_cell.length_b   1.000
_cell.length_c   1.000
_cell.angle_alpha   90.00
_cell.angle_beta   90.00
_cell.angle_gamma   90.00
#
_symmetry.space_group_name_H-M   'P 1'
#
loop_
_entity.id
_entity.type
_entity.pdbx_description
1 polymer ?
#
loop_
_entity_poly.entity_id
_entity_poly.type
_entity_poly.pdbx_seq_one_letter_code
_entity_poly.pdbx_strand_id
1 'polypeptide(L)'
;MSDDTVRRWIDAGVLSSAKDDAGRTVVDGLELAQLAKQNAVLPVDPSGVGRSARNRFVGIVTDIVMDRVMAQVELQCGPHRVVSLISSEAVRELGLELGSVAVAVVKATNVIVETGSVE
;
A
#
# COMPACT_ATOMS: atom_id res chain seq x y z
N MET A 1 4.35 5.99 5.66
CA MET A 1 4.20 6.93 6.79
C MET A 1 5.40 7.85 6.74
N SER A 2 5.20 9.16 6.88
CA SER A 2 6.30 10.13 6.85
C SER A 2 6.80 10.40 8.26
N ASP A 3 8.08 10.74 8.42
CA ASP A 3 8.66 11.20 9.69
C ASP A 3 7.89 12.38 10.28
N ASP A 4 7.33 13.26 9.43
CA ASP A 4 6.49 14.38 9.86
C ASP A 4 5.21 13.90 10.54
N THR A 5 4.61 12.81 10.05
CA THR A 5 3.42 12.19 10.67
C THR A 5 3.74 11.65 12.05
N VAL A 6 4.88 10.99 12.21
CA VAL A 6 5.34 10.46 13.50
C VAL A 6 5.61 11.60 14.48
N ARG A 7 6.29 12.67 14.02
CA ARG A 7 6.59 13.84 14.84
C ARG A 7 5.32 14.53 15.36
N ARG A 8 4.30 14.69 14.51
CA ARG A 8 3.00 15.25 14.91
C ARG A 8 2.26 14.40 15.95
N TRP A 9 2.39 13.06 15.91
CA TRP A 9 1.78 12.20 16.92
C TRP A 9 2.49 12.30 18.28
N ILE A 10 3.81 12.50 18.28
CA ILE A 10 4.57 12.77 19.51
C ILE A 10 4.15 14.12 20.10
N ASP A 11 4.11 15.18 19.28
CA ASP A 11 3.74 16.53 19.73
C ASP A 11 2.30 16.58 20.27
N ALA A 12 1.41 15.77 19.70
CA ALA A 12 0.02 15.64 20.16
C ALA A 12 -0.14 14.73 21.41
N GLY A 13 0.92 14.11 21.91
CA GLY A 13 0.89 13.19 23.07
C GLY A 13 0.21 11.85 22.77
N VAL A 14 0.04 11.51 21.49
CA VAL A 14 -0.63 10.27 21.05
C VAL A 14 0.37 9.11 20.90
N LEU A 15 1.65 9.41 20.71
CA LEU A 15 2.74 8.44 20.62
C LEU A 15 3.84 8.80 21.62
N SER A 16 4.22 7.85 22.47
CA SER A 16 5.30 8.03 23.42
C SER A 16 6.66 8.09 22.71
N SER A 17 7.59 8.90 23.22
CA SER A 17 8.95 8.98 22.69
C SER A 17 10.00 9.10 23.80
N ALA A 18 11.21 8.65 23.49
CA ALA A 18 12.38 8.75 24.35
C ALA A 18 13.60 9.28 23.56
N LYS A 19 14.69 9.55 24.27
CA LYS A 19 15.99 9.82 23.67
C LYS A 19 16.87 8.60 23.82
N ASP A 20 17.53 8.17 22.75
CA ASP A 20 18.56 7.15 22.83
C ASP A 20 19.88 7.73 23.37
N ASP A 21 20.90 6.88 23.54
CA ASP A 21 22.23 7.27 24.04
C ASP A 21 22.93 8.30 23.14
N ALA A 22 22.49 8.45 21.88
CA ALA A 22 22.98 9.43 20.92
C ALA A 22 22.12 10.71 20.84
N GLY A 23 21.08 10.84 21.68
CA GLY A 23 20.17 11.99 21.71
C GLY A 23 19.13 12.03 20.59
N ARG A 24 19.01 10.95 19.80
CA ARG A 24 17.98 10.79 18.75
C ARG A 24 16.63 10.49 19.39
N THR A 25 15.56 11.01 18.81
CA THR A 25 14.21 10.65 19.25
C THR A 25 13.88 9.26 18.75
N VAL A 26 13.56 8.35 19.67
CA VAL A 26 13.15 6.98 19.39
C VAL A 26 11.74 6.76 19.92
N VAL A 27 10.98 5.91 19.23
CA VAL A 27 9.61 5.53 19.60
C VAL A 27 9.53 4.01 19.67
N ASP A 28 8.62 3.49 20.49
CA ASP A 28 8.36 2.05 20.51
C ASP A 28 7.70 1.62 19.19
N GLY A 29 8.32 0.64 18.53
CA GLY A 29 7.86 0.18 17.21
C GLY A 29 6.50 -0.49 17.26
N LEU A 30 6.14 -1.15 18.36
CA LEU A 30 4.85 -1.82 18.52
C LEU A 30 3.73 -0.80 18.76
N GLU A 31 3.96 0.19 19.63
CA GLU A 31 3.05 1.32 19.87
C GLU A 31 2.79 2.08 18.56
N LEU A 32 3.85 2.41 17.81
CA LEU A 32 3.73 3.06 16.51
C LEU A 32 2.91 2.22 15.51
N ALA A 33 3.15 0.91 15.44
CA ALA A 33 2.42 0.02 14.53
C ALA A 33 0.93 -0.08 14.90
N GLN A 34 0.62 -0.14 16.20
CA GLN A 34 -0.76 -0.16 16.68
C GLN A 34 -1.49 1.13 16.36
N LEU A 35 -0.87 2.28 16.61
CA LEU A 35 -1.44 3.58 16.31
C LEU A 35 -1.63 3.80 14.81
N ALA A 36 -0.67 3.37 13.99
CA ALA A 36 -0.80 3.41 12.53
C ALA A 36 -1.99 2.57 12.04
N LYS A 37 -2.21 1.39 12.65
CA LYS A 37 -3.36 0.52 12.32
C LYS A 37 -4.70 1.16 12.71
N GLN A 38 -4.78 1.82 13.87
CA GLN A 38 -6.00 2.49 14.33
C GLN A 38 -6.38 3.68 13.44
N ASN A 39 -5.38 4.41 12.93
CA ASN A 39 -5.57 5.59 12.09
C ASN A 39 -5.64 5.28 10.58
N ALA A 40 -5.58 4.01 10.18
CA ALA A 40 -5.59 3.63 8.78
C ALA A 40 -6.97 3.92 8.16
N VAL A 41 -7.05 4.94 7.30
CA VAL A 41 -8.21 5.18 6.44
C VAL A 41 -8.06 4.30 5.20
N LEU A 42 -8.87 3.25 5.12
CA LEU A 42 -8.91 2.39 3.95
C LEU A 42 -9.79 3.03 2.86
N PRO A 43 -9.35 3.06 1.60
CA PRO A 43 -10.21 3.45 0.48
C PRO A 43 -11.48 2.58 0.45
N VAL A 44 -12.61 3.19 0.09
CA VAL A 44 -13.84 2.45 -0.16
C VAL A 44 -13.58 1.44 -1.27
N ASP A 45 -13.85 0.16 -1.00
CA ASP A 45 -13.71 -0.91 -1.96
C ASP A 45 -14.97 -0.97 -2.87
N PRO A 46 -14.84 -0.73 -4.17
CA PRO A 46 -16.00 -0.74 -5.08
C PRO A 46 -16.54 -2.15 -5.37
N SER A 47 -15.87 -3.23 -4.96
CA SER A 47 -16.19 -4.60 -5.42
C SER A 47 -17.19 -5.39 -4.58
N GLY A 48 -17.38 -5.07 -3.29
CA GLY A 48 -18.43 -5.67 -2.45
C GLY A 48 -18.40 -7.20 -2.19
N VAL A 49 -17.34 -7.94 -2.52
CA VAL A 49 -17.29 -9.43 -2.39
C VAL A 49 -16.46 -9.89 -1.18
N GLY A 50 -16.98 -10.83 -0.37
CA GLY A 50 -16.24 -11.46 0.73
C GLY A 50 -15.12 -12.40 0.24
N ARG A 51 -13.85 -12.12 0.57
CA ARG A 51 -12.68 -12.85 0.01
C ARG A 51 -11.48 -12.95 0.98
N SER A 52 -10.62 -13.93 0.71
CA SER A 52 -9.44 -14.29 1.52
C SER A 52 -8.18 -13.44 1.28
N ALA A 53 -8.12 -12.71 0.16
CA ALA A 53 -7.01 -11.81 -0.13
C ALA A 53 -7.20 -10.48 0.62
N ARG A 54 -6.30 -10.21 1.57
CA ARG A 54 -6.38 -9.03 2.46
C ARG A 54 -5.72 -7.77 1.88
N ASN A 55 -4.75 -7.92 0.98
CA ASN A 55 -4.03 -6.78 0.41
C ASN A 55 -4.74 -6.31 -0.86
N ARG A 56 -5.36 -5.13 -0.77
CA ARG A 56 -6.09 -4.50 -1.87
C ARG A 56 -5.61 -3.07 -2.04
N PHE A 57 -5.25 -2.75 -3.27
CA PHE A 57 -4.75 -1.44 -3.63
C PHE A 57 -5.71 -0.86 -4.67
N VAL A 58 -6.63 -0.03 -4.20
CA VAL A 58 -7.53 0.74 -5.08
C VAL A 58 -6.69 1.85 -5.73
N GLY A 59 -6.75 1.94 -7.06
CA GLY A 59 -5.97 2.90 -7.81
C GLY A 59 -6.52 3.19 -9.18
N ILE A 60 -5.82 4.08 -9.88
CA ILE A 60 -6.11 4.47 -11.25
C ILE A 60 -5.12 3.78 -12.17
N VAL A 61 -5.58 3.20 -13.28
CA VAL A 61 -4.71 2.61 -14.29
C VAL A 61 -3.93 3.73 -14.99
N THR A 62 -2.61 3.69 -14.90
CA THR A 62 -1.71 4.73 -15.45
C THR A 62 -0.97 4.29 -16.71
N ASP A 63 -0.78 2.99 -16.91
CA ASP A 63 -0.14 2.44 -18.11
C ASP A 63 -0.63 1.02 -18.42
N ILE A 64 -0.67 0.67 -19.71
CA ILE A 64 -0.97 -0.68 -20.19
C ILE A 64 -0.05 -1.00 -21.37
N VAL A 65 0.83 -1.99 -21.19
CA VAL A 65 1.65 -2.55 -22.26
C VAL A 65 1.21 -3.97 -22.52
N MET A 66 0.71 -4.25 -23.72
CA MET A 66 0.08 -5.54 -24.04
C MET A 66 0.69 -6.15 -25.29
N ASP A 67 1.03 -7.45 -25.20
CA ASP A 67 1.35 -8.30 -26.35
C ASP A 67 0.17 -9.25 -26.67
N ARG A 68 0.41 -10.30 -27.47
CA ARG A 68 -0.65 -11.24 -27.87
C ARG A 68 -1.21 -12.06 -26.70
N VAL A 69 -0.38 -12.38 -25.71
CA VAL A 69 -0.68 -13.34 -24.63
C VAL A 69 -0.72 -12.65 -23.27
N MET A 70 0.24 -11.76 -23.00
CA MET A 70 0.45 -11.11 -21.73
C MET A 70 0.29 -9.59 -21.83
N ALA A 71 -0.07 -9.00 -20.71
CA ALA A 71 -0.11 -7.57 -20.52
C ALA A 71 0.49 -7.18 -19.17
N GLN A 72 1.23 -6.09 -19.18
CA GLN A 72 1.62 -5.34 -18.00
C GLN A 72 0.60 -4.22 -17.79
N VAL A 73 0.04 -4.14 -16.60
CA VAL A 73 -0.87 -3.07 -16.17
C VAL A 73 -0.26 -2.37 -14.97
N GLU A 74 -0.20 -1.05 -15.03
CA GLU A 74 0.25 -0.19 -13.95
C GLU A 74 -0.92 0.53 -13.29
N LEU A 75 -0.94 0.53 -11.96
CA LEU A 75 -1.90 1.27 -11.16
C LEU A 75 -1.17 2.22 -10.21
N GLN A 76 -1.68 3.45 -10.10
CA GLN A 76 -1.34 4.38 -9.03
C GLN A 76 -2.36 4.25 -7.89
N CYS A 77 -1.93 3.68 -6.77
CA CYS A 77 -2.76 3.39 -5.59
C CYS A 77 -2.33 4.24 -4.40
N GLY A 78 -2.87 5.45 -4.29
CA GLY A 78 -2.41 6.44 -3.30
C GLY A 78 -0.93 6.78 -3.54
N PRO A 79 -0.03 6.66 -2.54
CA PRO A 79 1.41 6.91 -2.75
C PRO A 79 2.15 5.72 -3.40
N HIS A 80 1.47 4.60 -3.67
CA HIS A 80 2.10 3.37 -4.15
C HIS A 80 1.86 3.14 -5.63
N ARG A 81 2.92 2.85 -6.38
CA ARG A 81 2.85 2.33 -7.75
C ARG A 81 2.80 0.81 -7.70
N VAL A 82 1.78 0.21 -8.30
CA VAL A 82 1.58 -1.25 -8.35
C VAL A 82 1.61 -1.69 -9.81
N VAL A 83 2.44 -2.69 -10.11
CA VAL A 83 2.53 -3.29 -11.45
C VAL A 83 2.06 -4.74 -11.39
N SER A 84 1.19 -5.11 -12.32
CA SER A 84 0.68 -6.47 -12.44
C SER A 84 0.93 -7.02 -13.84
N LEU A 85 1.32 -8.28 -13.93
CA LEU A 85 1.36 -9.05 -15.16
C LEU A 85 0.13 -9.96 -15.21
N ILE A 86 -0.73 -9.75 -16.20
CA ILE A 86 -1.96 -10.52 -16.42
C ILE A 86 -2.06 -10.94 -17.88
N SER A 87 -3.01 -11.80 -18.24
CA SER A 87 -3.21 -12.14 -19.65
C SER A 87 -3.80 -10.94 -20.41
N SER A 88 -3.46 -10.82 -21.70
CA SER A 88 -4.07 -9.83 -22.59
C SER A 88 -5.59 -10.00 -22.70
N GLU A 89 -6.08 -11.22 -22.53
CA GLU A 89 -7.51 -11.51 -22.44
C GLU A 89 -8.14 -10.92 -21.18
N ALA A 90 -7.50 -11.05 -20.01
CA ALA A 90 -8.02 -10.47 -18.77
C ALA A 90 -8.13 -8.94 -18.84
N VAL A 91 -7.17 -8.26 -19.48
CA VAL A 91 -7.27 -6.80 -19.72
C VAL A 91 -8.55 -6.45 -20.48
N ARG A 92 -8.84 -7.21 -21.55
CA ARG A 92 -10.02 -7.00 -22.40
C ARG A 92 -11.33 -7.34 -21.68
N GLU A 93 -11.38 -8.49 -21.01
CA GLU A 93 -12.56 -8.94 -20.26
C GLU A 93 -12.92 -8.01 -19.11
N LEU A 94 -11.91 -7.49 -18.41
CA LEU A 94 -12.10 -6.55 -17.31
C LEU A 94 -12.34 -5.11 -17.79
N GLY A 95 -12.22 -4.82 -19.09
CA GLY A 95 -12.37 -3.48 -19.64
C GLY A 95 -11.37 -2.48 -19.05
N LEU A 96 -10.12 -2.91 -18.83
CA LEU A 96 -9.10 -2.02 -18.28
C LEU A 96 -8.66 -0.99 -19.33
N GLU A 97 -8.70 0.27 -18.95
CA GLU A 97 -8.37 1.41 -19.80
C GLU A 97 -7.56 2.43 -18.99
N LEU A 98 -6.75 3.24 -19.66
CA LEU A 98 -6.04 4.33 -19.00
C LEU A 98 -7.03 5.27 -18.31
N GLY A 99 -6.79 5.58 -17.04
CA GLY A 99 -7.66 6.43 -16.23
C GLY A 99 -8.81 5.69 -15.55
N SER A 100 -9.03 4.40 -15.83
CA SER A 100 -10.07 3.63 -15.15
C SER A 100 -9.66 3.30 -13.72
N VAL A 101 -10.66 3.17 -12.82
CA VAL A 101 -10.43 2.72 -11.45
C VAL A 101 -10.37 1.20 -11.43
N ALA A 102 -9.29 0.67 -10.87
CA ALA A 102 -9.09 -0.76 -10.70
C ALA A 102 -8.59 -1.07 -9.29
N VAL A 103 -8.75 -2.34 -8.87
CA VAL A 103 -8.26 -2.81 -7.58
C VAL A 103 -7.25 -3.92 -7.80
N ALA A 104 -6.00 -3.65 -7.48
CA ALA A 104 -4.98 -4.70 -7.45
C ALA A 104 -5.15 -5.54 -6.19
N VAL A 105 -5.35 -6.84 -6.36
CA VAL A 105 -5.55 -7.79 -5.27
C VAL A 105 -4.34 -8.71 -5.17
N VAL A 106 -3.64 -8.65 -4.04
CA VAL A 106 -2.45 -9.49 -3.80
C VAL A 106 -2.80 -10.54 -2.75
N LYS A 107 -2.53 -11.82 -3.07
CA LYS A 107 -2.71 -12.91 -2.11
C LYS A 107 -1.76 -12.70 -0.94
N ALA A 108 -2.29 -12.75 0.29
CA ALA A 108 -1.53 -12.44 1.50
C ALA A 108 -0.28 -13.32 1.70
N THR A 109 -0.23 -14.50 1.08
CA THR A 109 0.90 -15.43 1.15
C THR A 109 2.08 -15.07 0.24
N ASN A 110 1.90 -14.10 -0.66
CA ASN A 110 2.91 -13.71 -1.66
C ASN A 110 3.37 -12.27 -1.38
N VAL A 111 3.89 -12.04 -0.18
CA VAL A 111 4.43 -10.75 0.26
C VAL A 111 5.85 -11.00 0.77
N ILE A 112 6.79 -10.18 0.31
CA ILE A 112 8.16 -10.12 0.82
C ILE A 112 8.23 -8.95 1.80
N VAL A 113 8.81 -9.17 2.97
CA VAL A 113 9.05 -8.12 3.97
C VAL A 113 10.54 -7.89 4.06
N GLU A 114 10.95 -6.66 3.81
CA GLU A 114 12.34 -6.22 3.94
C GLU A 114 12.41 -5.16 5.05
N THR A 115 13.44 -5.22 5.88
CA THR A 115 13.75 -4.18 6.88
C THR A 115 14.98 -3.42 6.41
N GLY A 116 14.94 -2.09 6.44
CA GLY A 116 16.15 -1.29 6.23
C GLY A 116 17.17 -1.59 7.33
N SER A 117 18.45 -1.65 6.99
CA SER A 117 19.52 -1.66 7.99
C SER A 117 19.47 -0.33 8.73
N VAL A 118 19.26 -0.38 10.04
CA VAL A 118 19.39 0.80 10.90
C VAL A 118 20.89 1.02 11.10
N GLU A 119 21.42 2.15 10.62
CA GLU A 119 22.74 2.69 11.02
C GLU A 119 22.59 3.62 12.24
#